data_AF-X1FY09-F1
#
_entry.id   AF-X1FY09-F1
#
_cell.length_a   1.000
_cell.length_b   1.000
_cell.length_c   1.000
_cell.angle_alpha   90.00
_cell.angle_beta   90.00
_cell.angle_gamma   90.00
#
_symmetry.space_group_name_H-M   'P 1'
#
loop_
_entity.id
_entity.type
_entity.pdbx_description
1 polymer ?
#
loop_
_entity_poly.entity_id
_entity_poly.type
_entity_poly.pdbx_seq_one_letter_code
_entity_poly.pdbx_strand_id
1 'polypeptide(L)' 'MSKSVSFLYKLARLANDMQKLSTGDPKKIARRAKNKIIGRKLIKKVW' A
#
# COMPACT_ATOMS: atom_id res chain seq x y z
N MET A 1 -8.20 -19.14 -2.00
CA MET A 1 -6.94 -19.02 -1.22
C MET A 1 -7.27 -19.02 0.25
N SER A 2 -6.59 -19.84 1.07
CA SER A 2 -6.83 -19.89 2.52
C SER A 2 -6.58 -18.52 3.16
N LYS A 3 -7.38 -18.20 4.19
CA LYS A 3 -7.35 -16.87 4.85
C LYS A 3 -5.95 -16.49 5.35
N SER A 4 -5.18 -17.48 5.80
CA SER A 4 -3.81 -17.32 6.31
C SER A 4 -2.82 -16.84 5.23
N VAL A 5 -2.90 -17.38 4.01
CA VAL A 5 -2.06 -16.96 2.89
C VAL A 5 -2.41 -15.52 2.48
N SER A 6 -3.71 -15.17 2.49
CA SER A 6 -4.16 -13.81 2.19
C SER A 6 -3.69 -12.78 3.23
N PHE A 7 -3.53 -13.21 4.48
CA PHE A 7 -3.07 -12.38 5.59
C PHE A 7 -1.55 -12.14 5.51
N LEU A 8 -0.76 -13.21 5.35
CA LEU A 8 0.69 -13.13 5.18
C LEU A 8 1.07 -12.27 3.97
N TYR A 9 0.34 -12.42 2.86
CA TYR A 9 0.55 -11.60 1.67
C TYR A 9 0.30 -10.10 1.92
N LYS A 10 -0.73 -9.76 2.71
CA LYS A 10 -1.02 -8.36 3.09
C LYS A 10 0.07 -7.80 4.00
N LEU A 11 0.55 -8.58 4.97
CA LEU A 11 1.64 -8.18 5.86
C LEU A 11 2.95 -7.97 5.10
N ALA A 12 3.34 -8.88 4.21
CA ALA A 12 4.54 -8.73 3.39
C ALA A 12 4.48 -7.47 2.52
N ARG A 13 3.29 -7.11 2.02
CA ARG A 13 3.09 -5.85 1.29
C ARG A 13 3.24 -4.62 2.17
N LEU A 14 2.75 -4.69 3.40
CA LEU A 14 2.79 -3.59 4.36
C LEU A 14 4.21 -3.37 4.88
N ALA A 15 4.95 -4.44 5.17
CA ALA A 15 6.35 -4.40 5.53
C ALA A 15 7.21 -3.78 4.40
N ASN A 16 6.98 -4.18 3.14
CA ASN A 16 7.67 -3.58 1.99
C ASN A 16 7.34 -2.09 1.79
N ASP A 17 6.09 -1.69 2.00
CA ASP A 17 5.72 -0.28 1.97
C ASP A 17 6.46 0.48 3.06
N MET A 18 6.44 -0.03 4.31
CA MET A 18 7.14 0.58 5.45
C MET A 18 8.64 0.68 5.23
N GLN A 19 9.28 -0.34 4.68
CA GLN A 19 10.71 -0.32 4.36
C GLN A 19 11.06 0.78 3.34
N LYS A 20 10.18 1.00 2.35
CA LYS A 20 10.26 2.12 1.39
C LYS A 20 9.91 3.47 2.02
N LEU A 21 9.13 3.49 3.10
CA LEU A 21 8.87 4.70 3.88
C LEU A 21 10.09 5.08 4.72
N SER A 22 10.79 4.10 5.31
CA SER A 22 12.00 4.35 6.10
C SER A 22 13.22 4.78 5.28
N THR A 23 13.21 4.66 3.94
CA THR A 23 14.33 5.06 3.08
C THR A 23 14.53 6.59 2.97
N GLY A 24 13.75 7.40 3.70
CA GLY A 24 14.19 8.73 4.14
C GLY A 24 13.62 9.95 3.43
N ASP A 25 12.70 9.79 2.47
CA ASP A 25 12.19 10.93 1.68
C ASP A 25 10.67 11.15 1.90
N PRO A 26 10.27 11.85 2.98
CA PRO A 26 8.87 11.97 3.42
C PRO A 26 7.91 12.52 2.35
N LYS A 27 8.41 13.33 1.41
CA LYS A 27 7.63 13.82 0.26
C LYS A 27 7.21 12.69 -0.68
N LYS A 28 8.10 11.74 -0.96
CA LYS A 28 7.82 10.60 -1.86
C LYS A 28 6.83 9.62 -1.21
N ILE A 29 6.93 9.46 0.12
CA ILE A 29 6.03 8.65 0.95
C ILE A 29 4.60 9.20 0.89
N ALA A 30 4.44 10.47 1.25
CA ALA A 30 3.14 11.13 1.27
C ALA A 30 2.48 11.08 -0.11
N ARG A 31 3.25 11.29 -1.19
CA ARG A 31 2.76 11.17 -2.57
C ARG A 31 2.32 9.75 -2.92
N ARG A 32 3.07 8.71 -2.52
CA ARG A 32 2.69 7.31 -2.76
C ARG A 32 1.45 6.91 -1.98
N ALA A 33 1.38 7.27 -0.69
CA ALA A 33 0.23 6.99 0.16
C ALA A 33 -1.03 7.69 -0.38
N LYS A 34 -0.92 8.98 -0.73
CA LYS A 34 -1.98 9.75 -1.39
C LYS A 34 -2.44 9.07 -2.67
N ASN A 35 -1.53 8.70 -3.57
CA ASN A 35 -1.88 8.04 -4.83
C ASN A 35 -2.48 6.64 -4.63
N LYS A 36 -2.07 5.89 -3.60
CA LYS A 36 -2.63 4.58 -3.28
C LYS A 36 -4.05 4.70 -2.72
N ILE A 37 -4.32 5.71 -1.89
CA ILE A 37 -5.66 6.01 -1.36
C ILE A 37 -6.56 6.50 -2.49
N ILE A 38 -6.10 7.45 -3.29
CA ILE A 38 -6.84 7.99 -4.44
C ILE A 38 -7.13 6.88 -5.45
N GLY A 39 -6.12 6.08 -5.83
CA GLY A 39 -6.31 4.94 -6.72
C GLY A 39 -7.29 3.92 -6.16
N ARG A 40 -7.23 3.61 -4.85
CA ARG A 40 -8.22 2.73 -4.20
C ARG A 40 -9.64 3.32 -4.14
N LYS A 41 -9.79 4.65 -4.04
CA LYS A 41 -11.11 5.32 -4.03
C LYS A 41 -11.68 5.48 -5.44
N LEU A 42 -10.87 5.86 -6.41
CA LEU A 42 -11.28 6.11 -7.79
C LEU A 42 -11.51 4.82 -8.57
N ILE A 43 -10.61 3.83 -8.46
CA ILE A 43 -10.78 2.54 -9.15
C ILE A 43 -12.06 1.84 -8.70
N LYS A 44 -12.42 1.94 -7.42
CA LYS A 44 -13.66 1.37 -6.87
C LYS A 44 -14.94 2.07 -7.32
N LYS A 45 -14.83 3.25 -7.92
CA LYS A 45 -15.96 4.05 -8.43
C LYS A 45 -16.13 3.91 -9.94
N VAL A 46 -15.09 3.47 -10.64
CA VAL A 46 -15.05 3.30 -12.10
C VAL A 46 -15.26 1.83 -12.51
N TRP A 47 -15.04 0.88 -11.60
CA TRP A 47 -15.30 -0.55 -11.81
C TRP A 47 -16.51 -1.03 -11.01
#